data_AF-A0A3N5KAP4-F1
#
_entry.id   AF-A0A3N5KAP4-F1
#
_cell.length_a   1.000
_cell.length_b   1.000
_cell.length_c   1.000
_cell.angle_alpha   90.00
_cell.angle_beta   90.00
_cell.angle_gamma   90.00
#
_symmetry.space_group_name_H-M   'P 1'
#
loop_
_entity.id
_entity.type
_entity.pdbx_description
1 polymer ?
#
loop_
_entity_poly.entity_id
_entity_poly.type
_entity_poly.pdbx_seq_one_letter_code
_entity_poly.pdbx_strand_id
1 'polypeptide(L)'
;YFDNPLNPERIKAVAAYPKLAYKIMSRNGDADKKIWITEMANWNAQINSYAKQEAQMQSMVDTCERREDVFRYAWFIGRGSGTDSHYSWLYTSTAGQLSELGQMYISLPFDTVKQSQ
;
A
#
# COMPACT_ATOMS: atom_id res chain seq x y z
N TYR A 1 10.15 -19.96 3.39
CA TYR A 1 11.00 -18.76 3.33
C TYR A 1 10.41 -17.85 2.27
N PHE A 2 9.91 -16.67 2.65
CA PHE A 2 9.41 -15.69 1.70
C PHE A 2 10.59 -14.80 1.30
N ASP A 3 11.13 -15.04 0.11
CA ASP A 3 12.28 -14.29 -0.42
C ASP A 3 11.84 -12.97 -1.09
N ASN A 4 12.72 -11.97 -0.94
CA ASN A 4 12.54 -10.55 -1.28
C ASN A 4 11.93 -10.30 -2.69
N PRO A 5 10.77 -9.61 -2.79
CA PRO A 5 10.03 -9.44 -4.06
C PRO A 5 10.61 -8.41 -5.05
N LEU A 6 11.79 -7.84 -4.78
CA LEU A 6 12.28 -6.64 -5.48
C LEU A 6 13.48 -6.86 -6.42
N ASN A 7 13.69 -8.10 -6.88
CA ASN A 7 14.62 -8.41 -7.97
C ASN A 7 14.12 -7.79 -9.30
N PRO A 8 14.98 -7.15 -10.12
CA PRO A 8 14.62 -6.57 -11.41
C PRO A 8 13.92 -7.53 -12.39
N GLU A 9 14.24 -8.82 -12.37
CA GLU A 9 13.54 -9.83 -13.19
C GLU A 9 12.12 -10.16 -12.68
N ARG A 10 11.82 -9.80 -11.43
CA ARG A 10 10.52 -10.01 -10.78
C ARG A 10 9.55 -8.83 -10.88
N ILE A 11 9.87 -7.74 -11.59
CA ILE A 11 8.86 -6.74 -11.96
C ILE A 11 7.69 -7.41 -12.72
N LYS A 12 8.02 -8.43 -13.55
CA LYS A 12 7.01 -9.32 -14.17
C LYS A 12 6.23 -10.17 -13.15
N ALA A 13 6.88 -10.59 -12.06
CA ALA A 13 6.23 -11.32 -10.97
C ALA A 13 5.30 -10.42 -10.13
N VAL A 14 5.68 -9.17 -9.83
CA VAL A 14 4.81 -8.17 -9.18
C VAL A 14 3.55 -7.87 -10.01
N ALA A 15 3.66 -7.84 -11.34
CA ALA A 15 2.50 -7.79 -12.22
C ALA A 15 1.71 -9.13 -12.29
N ALA A 16 2.38 -10.27 -12.03
CA ALA A 16 1.77 -11.60 -12.03
C ALA A 16 1.11 -11.97 -10.69
N TYR A 17 1.54 -11.44 -9.55
CA TYR A 17 0.97 -11.74 -8.24
C TYR A 17 -0.50 -11.32 -8.13
N PRO A 18 -0.94 -10.13 -8.61
CA PRO A 18 -2.36 -9.79 -8.69
C PRO A 18 -3.12 -10.79 -9.57
N LYS A 19 -2.60 -11.13 -10.75
CA LYS A 19 -3.25 -12.08 -11.67
C LYS A 19 -3.35 -13.49 -11.09
N LEU A 20 -2.33 -13.94 -10.36
CA LEU A 20 -2.32 -15.24 -9.71
C LEU A 20 -3.26 -15.27 -8.50
N ALA A 21 -3.27 -14.20 -7.69
CA ALA A 21 -4.21 -14.05 -6.58
C ALA A 21 -5.66 -14.09 -7.09
N TYR A 22 -5.98 -13.33 -8.15
CA TYR A 22 -7.29 -13.41 -8.79
C TYR A 22 -7.60 -14.81 -9.31
N LYS A 23 -6.65 -15.47 -9.98
CA LYS A 23 -6.86 -16.84 -10.48
C LYS A 23 -7.15 -17.82 -9.34
N ILE A 24 -6.52 -17.67 -8.19
CA ILE A 24 -6.78 -18.49 -7.00
C ILE A 24 -8.15 -18.16 -6.41
N MET A 25 -8.48 -16.87 -6.24
CA MET A 25 -9.81 -16.43 -5.80
C MET A 25 -10.90 -16.99 -6.70
N SER A 26 -10.77 -16.87 -8.02
CA SER A 26 -11.73 -17.43 -8.97
C SER A 26 -11.87 -18.94 -8.85
N ARG A 27 -10.76 -19.68 -8.68
CA ARG A 27 -10.79 -21.14 -8.47
C ARG A 27 -11.50 -21.55 -7.19
N ASN A 28 -11.44 -20.71 -6.16
CA ASN A 28 -12.07 -20.96 -4.87
C ASN A 28 -13.53 -20.49 -4.80
N GLY A 29 -14.09 -19.95 -5.90
CA GLY A 29 -15.45 -19.40 -5.92
C GLY A 29 -15.55 -17.99 -5.31
N ASP A 30 -14.43 -17.31 -5.14
CA ASP A 30 -14.33 -15.99 -4.51
C ASP A 30 -14.18 -14.85 -5.54
N ALA A 31 -14.49 -15.11 -6.81
CA ALA A 31 -14.35 -14.13 -7.90
C ALA A 31 -15.15 -12.84 -7.66
N ASP A 32 -16.29 -12.95 -6.98
CA ASP A 32 -17.19 -11.83 -6.72
C ASP A 32 -16.93 -11.14 -5.36
N LYS A 33 -15.93 -11.60 -4.60
CA LYS A 33 -15.59 -11.01 -3.29
C LYS A 33 -14.73 -9.77 -3.47
N LYS A 34 -15.14 -8.68 -2.81
CA LYS A 34 -14.27 -7.51 -2.63
C LYS A 34 -13.08 -7.86 -1.72
N ILE A 35 -11.95 -7.20 -1.94
CA ILE A 35 -10.69 -7.40 -1.22
C ILE A 35 -10.42 -6.27 -0.23
N TRP A 36 -9.73 -6.62 0.86
CA TRP A 36 -9.11 -5.67 1.78
C TRP A 36 -7.60 -5.77 1.62
N ILE A 37 -6.94 -4.64 1.41
CA ILE A 37 -5.47 -4.55 1.39
C ILE A 37 -5.05 -4.10 2.79
N THR A 38 -4.91 -5.06 3.71
CA THR A 38 -4.73 -4.74 5.13
C THR A 38 -3.35 -4.18 5.48
N GLU A 39 -2.37 -4.32 4.59
CA GLU A 39 -1.05 -3.73 4.73
C GLU A 39 -0.50 -3.34 3.37
N MET A 40 -0.04 -2.09 3.23
CA MET A 40 0.63 -1.64 2.03
C MET A 40 1.69 -0.57 2.32
N ALA A 41 2.86 -0.72 1.71
CA ALA A 41 3.96 0.24 1.62
C ALA A 41 4.98 -0.27 0.60
N ASN A 42 5.88 0.59 0.12
CA ASN A 42 7.00 0.17 -0.72
C ASN A 42 8.32 0.27 0.04
N TRP A 43 8.88 -0.88 0.42
CA TRP A 43 10.18 -0.99 1.10
C TRP A 43 11.32 -1.37 0.15
N ASN A 44 11.20 -0.99 -1.12
CA ASN A 44 12.33 -1.14 -2.02
C ASN A 44 13.49 -0.26 -1.60
N ALA A 45 14.71 -0.79 -1.72
CA ALA A 45 15.95 -0.07 -1.40
C ALA A 45 16.10 1.26 -2.18
N GLN A 46 15.42 1.39 -3.32
CA GLN A 46 15.37 2.64 -4.09
C GLN A 46 14.45 3.70 -3.47
N ILE A 47 13.54 3.32 -2.58
CA ILE A 47 12.70 4.21 -1.78
C ILE A 47 13.49 4.65 -0.55
N ASN A 48 14.29 5.68 -0.76
CA ASN A 48 15.26 6.21 0.20
C ASN A 48 15.08 7.71 0.47
N SER A 49 13.85 8.21 0.28
CA SER A 49 13.44 9.56 0.66
C SER A 49 11.91 9.65 0.83
N TYR A 50 11.43 10.65 1.57
CA TYR A 50 10.00 10.96 1.67
C TYR A 50 9.36 11.17 0.30
N ALA A 51 9.92 12.03 -0.56
CA ALA A 51 9.38 12.29 -1.89
C ALA A 51 9.17 11.01 -2.73
N LYS A 52 10.07 10.02 -2.61
CA LYS A 52 9.90 8.74 -3.31
C LYS A 52 8.81 7.87 -2.68
N GLN A 53 8.72 7.84 -1.35
CA GLN A 53 7.68 7.07 -0.66
C GLN A 53 6.30 7.71 -0.87
N GLU A 54 6.20 9.04 -0.88
CA GLU A 54 4.98 9.78 -1.21
C GLU A 54 4.50 9.49 -2.62
N ALA A 55 5.40 9.47 -3.61
CA ALA A 55 5.04 9.10 -4.98
C ALA A 55 4.49 7.66 -5.07
N GLN A 56 5.05 6.73 -4.29
CA GLN A 56 4.50 5.37 -4.18
C GLN A 56 3.14 5.35 -3.47
N MET A 57 3.00 6.05 -2.34
CA MET A 57 1.75 6.18 -1.60
C MET A 57 0.63 6.72 -2.49
N GLN A 58 0.88 7.81 -3.20
CA GLN A 58 -0.11 8.41 -4.10
C GLN A 58 -0.56 7.42 -5.17
N SER A 59 0.38 6.71 -5.81
CA SER A 59 0.05 5.71 -6.83
C SER A 59 -0.73 4.51 -6.28
N MET A 60 -0.38 4.04 -5.07
CA MET A 60 -1.03 2.90 -4.42
C MET A 60 -2.44 3.26 -3.93
N VAL A 61 -2.60 4.41 -3.28
CA VAL A 61 -3.91 4.93 -2.83
C VAL A 61 -4.82 5.17 -4.03
N ASP A 62 -4.36 5.87 -5.06
CA ASP A 62 -5.13 6.09 -6.30
C ASP A 62 -5.59 4.76 -6.94
N THR A 63 -4.72 3.76 -6.95
CA THR A 63 -5.09 2.42 -7.46
C THR A 63 -6.17 1.76 -6.59
N CYS A 64 -6.07 1.86 -5.26
CA CYS A 64 -7.06 1.31 -4.35
C CYS A 64 -8.40 2.04 -4.46
N GLU A 65 -8.38 3.36 -4.63
CA GLU A 65 -9.57 4.18 -4.82
C GLU A 65 -10.26 3.85 -6.15
N ARG A 66 -9.52 3.73 -7.26
CA ARG A 66 -10.11 3.44 -8.59
C ARG A 66 -10.63 2.01 -8.77
N ARG A 67 -10.21 1.05 -7.95
CA ARG A 67 -10.57 -0.37 -8.11
C ARG A 67 -11.85 -0.72 -7.37
N GLU A 68 -12.94 -1.01 -8.09
CA GLU A 68 -14.24 -1.36 -7.49
C GLU A 68 -14.20 -2.60 -6.58
N ASP A 69 -13.26 -3.50 -6.85
CA ASP A 69 -13.07 -4.71 -6.07
C ASP A 69 -12.28 -4.47 -4.77
N VAL A 70 -11.64 -3.31 -4.59
CA VAL A 70 -10.99 -2.93 -3.32
C VAL A 70 -12.00 -2.23 -2.42
N PHE A 71 -12.36 -2.87 -1.31
CA PHE A 71 -13.28 -2.30 -0.32
C PHE A 71 -12.57 -1.40 0.69
N ARG A 72 -11.43 -1.85 1.24
CA ARG A 72 -10.62 -1.10 2.21
C ARG A 72 -9.15 -1.36 2.01
N TYR A 73 -8.34 -0.41 2.46
CA TYR A 73 -6.89 -0.54 2.50
C TYR A 73 -6.33 0.11 3.76
N ALA A 74 -5.15 -0.32 4.19
CA ALA A 74 -4.45 0.27 5.33
C ALA A 74 -2.95 0.40 5.04
N TRP A 75 -2.41 1.59 5.31
CA TRP A 75 -0.99 1.86 5.16
C TRP A 75 -0.19 1.24 6.31
N PHE A 76 0.95 0.61 5.97
CA PHE A 76 1.89 0.03 6.90
C PHE A 76 3.13 0.95 7.01
N ILE A 77 3.34 1.72 8.07
CA ILE A 77 2.75 1.68 9.42
C ILE A 77 2.53 3.07 10.02
N GLY A 78 1.78 3.11 11.12
CA GLY A 78 1.72 4.30 11.97
C GLY A 78 3.11 4.74 12.47
N ARG A 79 3.82 3.85 13.16
CA ARG A 79 5.18 4.07 13.67
C ARG A 79 5.84 2.73 13.99
N GLY A 80 7.15 2.62 13.78
CA GLY A 80 7.94 1.44 14.15
C GLY A 80 8.91 1.69 15.30
N SER A 81 9.76 0.70 15.56
CA SER A 81 10.93 0.85 16.45
C SER A 81 12.17 1.16 15.62
N GLY A 82 13.03 2.07 16.09
CA GLY A 82 14.34 2.35 15.46
C GLY A 82 14.31 3.52 14.47
N THR A 83 15.02 3.38 13.36
CA THR A 83 15.09 4.42 12.30
C THR A 83 14.18 4.03 11.14
N ASP A 84 13.39 4.98 10.65
CA ASP A 84 12.55 4.79 9.48
C ASP A 84 13.38 4.84 8.18
N SER A 85 14.02 3.72 7.81
CA SER A 85 14.88 3.63 6.63
C SER A 85 14.12 3.72 5.30
N HIS A 86 12.81 3.56 5.31
CA HIS A 86 11.93 3.59 4.13
C HIS A 86 10.92 4.72 4.15
N TYR A 87 11.05 5.67 5.09
CA TYR A 87 10.21 6.87 5.15
C TYR A 87 8.72 6.53 5.16
N SER A 88 8.34 5.43 5.83
CA SER A 88 7.02 4.80 5.76
C SER A 88 6.13 5.08 6.98
N TRP A 89 6.65 5.75 8.01
CA TRP A 89 5.88 6.03 9.22
C TRP A 89 4.94 7.21 9.01
N LEU A 90 3.67 7.04 9.38
CA LEU A 90 2.67 8.12 9.33
C LEU A 90 2.81 9.12 10.50
N TYR A 91 3.44 8.72 11.60
CA TYR A 91 3.65 9.56 12.78
C TYR A 91 5.14 9.75 13.06
N THR A 92 5.54 10.96 13.51
CA THR A 92 6.89 11.22 14.03
C THR A 92 7.11 10.50 15.36
N SER A 93 8.23 10.65 16.07
CA SER A 93 8.38 10.10 17.44
C SER A 93 7.48 10.77 18.48
N THR A 94 7.01 11.99 18.22
CA THR A 94 6.12 12.74 19.12
C THR A 94 4.69 12.19 19.05
N ALA A 95 4.05 11.97 20.20
CA ALA A 95 2.67 11.51 20.25
C ALA A 95 1.71 12.50 19.56
N GLY A 96 0.83 11.99 18.70
CA GLY A 96 -0.17 12.78 17.99
C GLY A 96 0.37 13.65 16.83
N GLN A 97 1.67 13.59 16.52
CA GLN A 97 2.25 14.37 15.43
C GLN A 97 2.42 13.52 14.17
N LEU A 98 1.79 13.96 13.07
CA LEU A 98 1.98 13.36 11.75
C LEU A 98 3.38 13.66 11.19
N SER A 99 3.95 12.70 10.47
CA SER A 99 5.13 12.90 9.63
C SER A 99 4.76 13.62 8.32
N GLU A 100 5.75 13.92 7.48
CA GLU A 100 5.56 14.41 6.11
C GLU A 100 4.63 13.46 5.32
N LEU A 101 4.95 12.17 5.35
CA LEU A 101 4.13 11.12 4.73
C LEU A 101 2.73 11.03 5.33
N GLY A 102 2.61 11.18 6.66
CA GLY A 102 1.31 11.14 7.34
C GLY A 102 0.38 12.26 6.90
N GLN A 103 0.92 13.47 6.72
CA GLN A 103 0.17 14.60 6.17
C GLN A 103 -0.24 14.35 4.72
N MET A 104 0.65 13.78 3.90
CA MET A 104 0.31 13.36 2.54
C MET A 104 -0.87 12.38 2.55
N TYR A 105 -0.80 11.30 3.34
CA TYR A 105 -1.81 10.23 3.35
C TYR A 105 -3.24 10.75 3.58
N ILE A 106 -3.42 11.64 4.56
CA ILE A 106 -4.75 12.18 4.89
C ILE A 106 -5.22 13.27 3.90
N SER A 107 -4.32 13.82 3.09
CA SER A 107 -4.63 14.85 2.10
C SER A 107 -5.02 14.29 0.73
N LEU A 108 -4.75 12.99 0.48
CA LEU A 108 -5.03 12.35 -0.79
C LEU A 108 -6.54 12.30 -1.07
N PRO A 109 -6.95 12.45 -2.35
CA PRO A 109 -8.34 12.30 -2.72
C PRO A 109 -8.82 10.86 -2.52
N PHE A 110 -10.10 10.72 -2.20
CA PHE A 110 -10.76 9.42 -2.01
C PHE A 110 -12.11 9.38 -2.73
N ASP A 111 -12.59 8.18 -3.05
CA ASP A 111 -13.92 7.96 -3.60
C ASP A 111 -14.98 8.05 -2.49
N THR A 112 -15.84 9.06 -2.57
CA THR A 112 -16.91 9.31 -1.60
C THR A 112 -17.96 8.19 -1.59
N VAL A 113 -18.10 7.43 -2.68
CA VAL A 113 -19.02 6.28 -2.77
C VAL A 113 -18.52 5.11 -1.93
N LYS A 114 -17.20 4.93 -1.81
CA LYS A 114 -16.61 3.87 -0.97
C LYS A 114 -16.68 4.16 0.53
N GLN A 115 -16.68 5.44 0.92
CA GLN A 115 -16.74 5.84 2.33
C GLN A 115 -18.14 5.72 2.95
N SER A 116 -19.20 5.57 2.14
CA SER A 116 -20.58 5.46 2.62
C SER A 116 -21.09 4.02 2.81
N GLN A 117 -20.25 3.00 2.55
CA GLN A 117 -20.54 1.57 2.69
C GLN A 117 -20.01 0.98 4.00
#